data_AF-A0A5C8PP27-F1
#
_entry.id   AF-A0A5C8PP27-F1
#
_cell.length_a   1.000
_cell.length_b   1.000
_cell.length_c   1.000
_cell.angle_alpha   90.00
_cell.angle_beta   90.00
_cell.angle_gamma   90.00
#
_symmetry.space_group_name_H-M   'P 1'
#
loop_
_entity.id
_entity.type
_entity.pdbx_description
1 polymer ?
#
loop_
_entity_poly.entity_id
_entity_poly.type
_entity_poly.pdbx_seq_one_letter_code
_entity_poly.pdbx_strand_id
1 'polypeptide(L)'
;MFLPVTRAGRAALCAAIALGFVFDASAQEAAPKVIGTEPAAGAAIAAGTIVLRVTFDQPMAPGAHSYVTSENGAFPECAFPPRLLPDGRAFEVSCRTAPGTRYALWFNRPPYLNFRSASQVRAAPFELRFSTAASR
;
A
#
# COMPACT_ATOMS: atom_id res chain seq x y z
N MET A 1 -83.07 -34.54 11.26
CA MET A 1 -81.76 -35.13 11.63
C MET A 1 -80.70 -34.48 10.75
N PHE A 2 -79.71 -33.85 11.40
CA PHE A 2 -78.54 -33.12 10.88
C PHE A 2 -78.68 -31.67 10.35
N LEU A 3 -77.75 -30.86 10.87
CA LEU A 3 -77.57 -29.41 10.86
C LEU A 3 -76.75 -28.91 9.64
N PRO A 4 -76.61 -27.58 9.45
CA PRO A 4 -76.17 -26.91 8.23
C PRO A 4 -74.64 -26.70 8.18
N VAL A 5 -74.11 -26.35 7.01
CA VAL A 5 -72.77 -25.74 6.91
C VAL A 5 -72.80 -24.56 5.92
N THR A 6 -72.75 -23.37 6.51
CA THR A 6 -72.34 -22.11 5.87
C THR A 6 -70.84 -22.16 5.54
N ARG A 7 -70.44 -21.82 4.31
CA ARG A 7 -69.03 -21.62 3.94
C ARG A 7 -68.72 -20.12 3.91
N ALA A 8 -68.13 -19.62 4.98
CA ALA A 8 -67.35 -18.38 4.97
C ALA A 8 -65.90 -18.74 4.58
N GLY A 9 -65.29 -17.98 3.65
CA GLY A 9 -63.96 -18.33 3.13
C GLY A 9 -63.21 -17.15 2.50
N ARG A 10 -62.73 -16.25 3.37
CA ARG A 10 -61.44 -15.52 3.33
C ARG A 10 -61.05 -14.81 2.03
N ALA A 11 -61.07 -13.47 2.10
CA ALA A 11 -60.26 -12.60 1.26
C ALA A 11 -58.76 -12.91 1.47
N ALA A 12 -58.05 -13.18 0.38
CA ALA A 12 -56.60 -13.29 0.36
C ALA A 12 -56.01 -11.92 -0.01
N LEU A 13 -55.43 -11.25 0.98
CA LEU A 13 -54.58 -10.08 0.77
C LEU A 13 -53.16 -10.60 0.51
N CYS A 14 -52.74 -10.67 -0.76
CA CYS A 14 -51.33 -10.94 -1.09
C CYS A 14 -50.56 -9.63 -1.06
N ALA A 15 -49.70 -9.47 -0.05
CA ALA A 15 -48.73 -8.38 0.04
C ALA A 15 -47.68 -8.52 -1.08
N ALA A 16 -47.45 -7.45 -1.83
CA ALA A 16 -46.37 -7.37 -2.81
C ALA A 16 -45.04 -7.14 -2.09
N ILE A 17 -44.15 -8.14 -2.11
CA ILE A 17 -42.76 -7.99 -1.67
C ILE A 17 -41.99 -7.37 -2.84
N ALA A 18 -41.70 -6.08 -2.76
CA ALA A 18 -40.73 -5.45 -3.64
C ALA A 18 -39.33 -5.91 -3.23
N LEU A 19 -38.72 -6.83 -4.01
CA LEU A 19 -37.29 -7.10 -3.90
C LEU A 19 -36.52 -5.87 -4.36
N GLY A 20 -36.11 -5.02 -3.42
CA GLY A 20 -35.09 -4.02 -3.67
C GLY A 20 -33.74 -4.71 -3.85
N PHE A 21 -33.19 -4.68 -5.07
CA PHE A 21 -31.78 -4.98 -5.30
C PHE A 21 -30.96 -3.83 -4.72
N VAL A 22 -30.36 -4.05 -3.56
CA VAL A 22 -29.36 -3.14 -3.00
C VAL A 22 -28.06 -3.41 -3.75
N PHE A 23 -27.67 -2.54 -4.67
CA PHE A 23 -26.33 -2.57 -5.25
C PHE A 23 -25.35 -2.05 -4.19
N ASP A 24 -24.67 -2.97 -3.51
CA ASP A 24 -23.51 -2.63 -2.69
C ASP A 24 -22.35 -2.30 -3.64
N ALA A 25 -22.19 -1.00 -3.92
CA ALA A 25 -21.04 -0.49 -4.65
C ALA A 25 -19.84 -0.50 -3.69
N SER A 26 -19.19 -1.65 -3.54
CA SER A 26 -17.94 -1.73 -2.80
C SER A 26 -16.87 -0.91 -3.55
N ALA A 27 -16.47 0.21 -2.97
CA ALA A 27 -15.37 0.99 -3.50
C ALA A 27 -14.07 0.19 -3.32
N GLN A 28 -13.46 -0.22 -4.44
CA GLN A 28 -12.13 -0.84 -4.42
C GLN A 28 -11.12 0.18 -3.86
N GLU A 29 -10.41 -0.19 -2.78
CA GLU A 29 -9.39 0.67 -2.19
C GLU A 29 -8.33 1.06 -3.24
N ALA A 30 -7.97 2.34 -3.28
CA ALA A 30 -6.94 2.84 -4.17
C ALA A 30 -5.56 2.27 -3.79
N ALA A 31 -4.71 2.04 -4.79
CA ALA A 31 -3.35 1.58 -4.56
C ALA A 31 -2.56 2.65 -3.77
N PRO A 32 -1.85 2.26 -2.69
CA PRO A 32 -0.97 3.18 -1.96
C PRO A 32 0.05 3.83 -2.89
N LYS A 33 0.32 5.11 -2.67
CA LYS A 33 1.31 5.89 -3.41
C LYS A 33 2.37 6.43 -2.47
N VAL A 34 3.60 6.46 -2.95
CA VAL A 34 4.69 7.14 -2.24
C VAL A 34 4.45 8.65 -2.30
N ILE A 35 4.40 9.30 -1.15
CA ILE A 35 4.26 10.76 -1.01
C ILE A 35 5.53 11.43 -0.48
N GLY A 36 6.52 10.66 -0.05
CA GLY A 36 7.79 11.19 0.42
C GLY A 36 8.84 10.12 0.62
N THR A 37 10.10 10.52 0.47
CA THR A 37 11.27 9.68 0.69
C THR A 37 12.35 10.46 1.43
N GLU A 38 13.15 9.75 2.21
CA GLU A 38 14.43 10.25 2.71
C GLU A 38 15.51 9.26 2.28
N PRO A 39 16.54 9.67 1.53
CA PRO A 39 16.71 10.99 0.91
C PRO A 39 15.55 11.37 -0.02
N ALA A 40 15.30 12.67 -0.17
CA ALA A 40 14.30 13.15 -1.13
C ALA A 40 14.69 12.74 -2.56
N ALA A 41 13.70 12.45 -3.41
CA ALA A 41 13.96 12.09 -4.79
C ALA A 41 14.75 13.18 -5.53
N GLY A 42 15.84 12.78 -6.18
CA GLY A 42 16.77 13.67 -6.87
C GLY A 42 17.76 14.41 -5.97
N ALA A 43 17.73 14.22 -4.65
CA ALA A 43 18.63 14.92 -3.74
C ALA A 43 20.10 14.52 -3.91
N ALA A 44 20.98 15.49 -3.69
CA ALA A 44 22.41 15.27 -3.46
C ALA A 44 22.69 15.42 -1.96
N ILE A 45 23.25 14.38 -1.34
CA ILE A 45 23.49 14.31 0.10
C ILE A 45 24.97 14.07 0.42
N ALA A 46 25.36 14.22 1.69
CA ALA A 46 26.65 13.71 2.14
C ALA A 46 26.66 12.17 2.14
N ALA A 47 27.81 11.57 1.84
CA ALA A 47 27.98 10.12 1.95
C ALA A 47 28.10 9.67 3.41
N GLY A 48 27.90 8.37 3.64
CA GLY A 48 27.99 7.74 4.95
C GLY A 48 26.73 6.98 5.34
N THR A 49 26.50 6.86 6.64
CA THR A 49 25.31 6.21 7.21
C THR A 49 24.10 7.13 7.08
N ILE A 50 23.02 6.60 6.51
CA ILE A 50 21.76 7.30 6.30
C ILE A 50 20.58 6.48 6.80
N VAL A 51 19.46 7.15 7.05
CA VAL A 51 18.15 6.49 7.14
C VAL A 51 17.51 6.57 5.77
N LEU A 52 17.16 5.41 5.21
CA LEU A 52 16.35 5.31 4.02
C LEU A 52 14.89 5.16 4.43
N ARG A 53 14.08 6.19 4.20
CA ARG A 53 12.65 6.24 4.52
C ARG A 53 11.80 6.29 3.24
N VAL A 54 10.69 5.57 3.26
CA VAL A 54 9.59 5.72 2.29
C VAL A 54 8.30 5.98 3.07
N THR A 55 7.51 6.98 2.64
CA THR A 55 6.23 7.35 3.25
C THR A 55 5.11 7.21 2.23
N PHE A 56 4.05 6.49 2.60
CA PHE A 56 2.85 6.29 1.78
C PHE A 56 1.71 7.22 2.19
N ASP A 57 0.76 7.43 1.28
CA ASP A 57 -0.46 8.23 1.49
C ASP A 57 -1.49 7.57 2.43
N GLN A 58 -1.35 6.28 2.72
CA GLN A 58 -2.27 5.53 3.56
C GLN A 58 -1.55 4.48 4.43
N PRO A 59 -2.20 3.97 5.50
CA PRO A 59 -1.63 2.93 6.36
C PRO A 59 -1.28 1.64 5.59
N MET A 60 -0.12 1.08 5.92
CA MET A 60 0.48 -0.07 5.24
C MET A 60 0.50 -1.31 6.13
N ALA A 61 0.55 -2.49 5.49
CA ALA A 61 0.66 -3.75 6.21
C ALA A 61 2.03 -3.89 6.90
N PRO A 62 2.09 -4.22 8.21
CA PRO A 62 3.35 -4.50 8.89
C PRO A 62 4.14 -5.64 8.23
N GLY A 63 5.46 -5.51 8.18
CA GLY A 63 6.36 -6.51 7.59
C GLY A 63 6.29 -6.63 6.06
N ALA A 64 5.37 -5.95 5.38
CA ALA A 64 5.23 -5.98 3.93
C ALA A 64 6.16 -4.95 3.28
N HIS A 65 7.25 -5.41 2.66
CA HIS A 65 8.19 -4.55 1.95
C HIS A 65 8.80 -5.21 0.71
N SER A 66 9.16 -4.38 -0.27
CA SER A 66 9.98 -4.78 -1.42
C SER A 66 10.85 -3.60 -1.84
N TYR A 67 12.13 -3.69 -1.51
CA TYR A 67 13.19 -2.80 -1.99
C TYR A 67 13.92 -3.56 -3.09
N VAL A 68 13.91 -3.04 -4.31
CA VAL A 68 14.41 -3.76 -5.50
C VAL A 68 15.52 -2.96 -6.14
N THR A 69 16.53 -3.63 -6.67
CA THR A 69 17.60 -3.01 -7.45
C THR A 69 17.05 -2.27 -8.66
N SER A 70 17.74 -1.21 -9.06
CA SER A 70 17.48 -0.49 -10.30
C SER A 70 18.72 -0.49 -11.18
N GLU A 71 18.52 -0.52 -12.50
CA GLU A 71 19.59 -0.35 -13.50
C GLU A 71 20.19 1.07 -13.51
N ASN A 72 19.57 2.01 -12.80
CA ASN A 72 19.88 3.43 -12.89
C ASN A 72 20.85 3.96 -11.82
N GLY A 73 21.35 3.09 -10.95
CA GLY A 73 22.24 3.48 -9.87
C GLY A 73 22.59 2.30 -8.98
N ALA A 74 23.55 2.50 -8.08
CA ALA A 74 23.88 1.51 -7.08
C ALA A 74 22.71 1.31 -6.11
N PHE A 75 22.63 0.12 -5.52
CA PHE A 75 21.76 -0.13 -4.37
C PHE A 75 22.54 0.17 -3.09
N PRO A 76 22.00 0.96 -2.14
CA PRO A 76 22.70 1.25 -0.89
C PRO A 76 22.81 0.01 0.00
N GLU A 77 23.88 -0.10 0.79
CA GLU A 77 24.07 -1.21 1.72
C GLU A 77 23.12 -1.06 2.92
N CYS A 78 22.01 -1.78 2.93
CA CYS A 78 20.96 -1.61 3.94
C CYS A 78 20.86 -2.79 4.93
N ALA A 79 20.58 -2.46 6.20
CA ALA A 79 20.39 -3.42 7.28
C ALA A 79 18.90 -3.83 7.43
N PHE A 80 18.42 -4.69 6.54
CA PHE A 80 17.04 -5.20 6.57
C PHE A 80 16.75 -6.14 7.77
N PRO A 81 15.46 -6.30 8.18
CA PRO A 81 14.24 -5.72 7.60
C PRO A 81 14.01 -4.26 8.00
N PRO A 82 13.18 -3.50 7.25
CA PRO A 82 12.80 -2.15 7.67
C PRO A 82 11.87 -2.18 8.89
N ARG A 83 11.84 -1.08 9.63
CA ARG A 83 10.85 -0.82 10.68
C ARG A 83 9.69 0.00 10.12
N LEU A 84 8.45 -0.43 10.37
CA LEU A 84 7.26 0.40 10.19
C LEU A 84 7.16 1.41 11.34
N LEU A 85 6.97 2.69 11.03
CA LEU A 85 6.84 3.75 12.01
C LEU A 85 5.46 3.77 12.69
N PRO A 86 5.32 4.43 13.86
CA PRO A 86 4.07 4.43 14.63
C PRO A 86 2.85 4.98 13.87
N ASP A 87 3.05 5.84 12.87
CA ASP A 87 1.94 6.35 12.05
C ASP A 87 1.41 5.32 11.05
N GLY A 88 2.07 4.16 10.92
CA GLY A 88 1.68 3.06 10.05
C GLY A 88 1.87 3.34 8.56
N ARG A 89 2.49 4.47 8.17
CA ARG A 89 2.61 4.89 6.76
C ARG A 89 4.04 4.91 6.26
N ALA A 90 5.02 4.97 7.15
CA ALA A 90 6.42 5.08 6.78
C ALA A 90 7.23 3.86 7.18
N PHE A 91 8.14 3.44 6.31
CA PHE A 91 9.13 2.39 6.57
C PHE A 91 10.53 2.98 6.55
N GLU A 92 11.35 2.62 7.53
CA GLU A 92 12.75 3.03 7.65
C GLU A 92 13.71 1.86 7.71
N VAL A 93 14.85 1.99 7.05
CA VAL A 93 15.98 1.08 7.19
C VAL A 93 17.29 1.88 7.21
N SER A 94 18.23 1.48 8.06
CA SER A 94 19.57 2.08 8.10
C SER A 94 20.39 1.57 6.92
N CYS A 95 21.04 2.48 6.19
CA CYS A 95 21.88 2.13 5.05
C CYS A 95 23.23 2.87 5.07
N ARG A 96 24.21 2.33 4.34
CA ARG A 96 25.49 2.99 4.05
C ARG A 96 25.60 3.35 2.58
N THR A 97 26.21 4.51 2.35
CA THR A 97 26.47 5.07 1.02
C THR A 97 27.94 5.46 0.88
N ALA A 98 28.50 5.23 -0.30
CA ALA A 98 29.84 5.61 -0.70
C ALA A 98 29.84 7.03 -1.28
N PRO A 99 30.94 7.79 -1.17
CA PRO A 99 31.09 9.09 -1.82
C PRO A 99 30.98 9.05 -3.35
N GLY A 100 30.54 10.16 -3.94
CA GLY A 100 30.51 10.36 -5.40
C GLY A 100 29.63 9.37 -6.17
N THR A 101 28.64 8.76 -5.53
CA THR A 101 27.87 7.63 -6.07
C THR A 101 26.43 8.04 -6.36
N ARG A 102 25.89 7.56 -7.49
CA ARG A 102 24.47 7.65 -7.82
C ARG A 102 23.76 6.39 -7.31
N TYR A 103 22.70 6.57 -6.55
CA TYR A 103 21.89 5.50 -5.99
C TYR A 103 20.51 5.47 -6.65
N ALA A 104 20.02 4.27 -6.90
CA ALA A 104 18.65 4.05 -7.37
C ALA A 104 18.09 2.74 -6.84
N LEU A 105 16.83 2.74 -6.44
CA LEU A 105 16.09 1.54 -6.05
C LEU A 105 14.59 1.73 -6.26
N TRP A 106 13.86 0.63 -6.36
CA TRP A 106 12.41 0.63 -6.42
C TRP A 106 11.79 0.28 -5.07
N PHE A 107 10.74 1.00 -4.71
CA PHE A 107 9.70 0.52 -3.80
C PHE A 107 8.62 -0.13 -4.68
N ASN A 108 8.54 -1.46 -4.62
CA ASN A 108 7.82 -2.31 -5.59
C ASN A 108 8.32 -2.19 -7.04
N ARG A 109 8.63 -3.33 -7.66
CA ARG A 109 8.87 -3.49 -9.11
C ARG A 109 8.55 -4.94 -9.50
N PRO A 110 7.70 -5.21 -10.51
CA PRO A 110 7.39 -6.59 -10.89
C PRO A 110 8.67 -7.42 -11.12
N PRO A 111 8.74 -8.66 -10.58
CA PRO A 111 7.69 -9.39 -9.87
C PRO A 111 7.58 -9.10 -8.35
N TYR A 112 8.47 -8.28 -7.79
CA TYR A 112 8.56 -7.97 -6.36
C TYR A 112 7.63 -6.80 -5.96
N LEU A 113 6.45 -7.12 -5.44
CA LEU A 113 5.38 -6.14 -5.20
C LEU A 113 4.82 -6.22 -3.77
N ASN A 114 5.66 -6.26 -2.73
CA ASN A 114 5.20 -6.49 -1.36
C ASN A 114 5.22 -5.28 -0.42
N PHE A 115 5.32 -4.04 -0.90
CA PHE A 115 4.63 -2.93 -0.22
C PHE A 115 3.14 -2.98 -0.57
N ARG A 116 2.27 -2.99 0.45
CA ARG A 116 0.81 -3.06 0.30
C ARG A 116 0.09 -2.44 1.49
N SER A 117 -1.15 -2.00 1.25
CA SER A 117 -2.03 -1.51 2.31
C SER A 117 -2.40 -2.61 3.31
N ALA A 118 -3.02 -2.21 4.42
CA ALA A 118 -3.57 -3.16 5.39
C ALA A 118 -4.56 -4.17 4.74
N SER A 119 -5.36 -3.73 3.77
CA SER A 119 -6.29 -4.56 2.99
C SER A 119 -5.66 -5.32 1.82
N GLN A 120 -4.33 -5.44 1.79
CA GLN A 120 -3.55 -6.18 0.80
C GLN A 120 -3.51 -5.58 -0.62
N VAL A 121 -3.92 -4.32 -0.81
CA VAL A 121 -3.76 -3.64 -2.10
C VAL A 121 -2.29 -3.26 -2.30
N ARG A 122 -1.68 -3.73 -3.39
CA ARG A 122 -0.27 -3.48 -3.71
C ARG A 122 -0.05 -1.99 -3.99
N ALA A 123 1.01 -1.42 -3.42
CA ALA A 123 1.44 -0.07 -3.71
C ALA A 123 1.90 0.06 -5.18
N ALA A 124 1.64 1.21 -5.78
CA ALA A 124 2.15 1.53 -7.11
C ALA A 124 3.70 1.53 -7.10
N PRO A 125 4.37 1.00 -8.14
CA PRO A 125 5.83 1.08 -8.26
C PRO A 125 6.33 2.52 -8.18
N PHE A 126 7.40 2.75 -7.41
CA PHE A 126 8.06 4.03 -7.31
C PHE A 126 9.58 3.83 -7.31
N GLU A 127 10.29 4.54 -8.18
CA GLU A 127 11.75 4.53 -8.20
C GLU A 127 12.30 5.74 -7.45
N LEU A 128 13.09 5.49 -6.41
CA LEU A 128 13.87 6.52 -5.76
C LEU A 128 15.25 6.61 -6.42
N ARG A 129 15.68 7.83 -6.71
CA ARG A 129 17.03 8.16 -7.18
C ARG A 129 17.60 9.28 -6.31
N PHE A 130 18.86 9.17 -5.93
CA PHE A 130 19.60 10.22 -5.21
C PHE A 130 21.10 10.07 -5.47
N SER A 131 21.91 11.04 -5.06
CA SER A 131 23.37 10.98 -5.20
C SER A 131 24.09 11.42 -3.93
N THR A 132 25.35 11.02 -3.82
CA THR A 132 26.25 11.48 -2.76
C THR A 132 27.31 12.42 -3.33
N ALA A 133 27.70 13.42 -2.54
CA ALA A 133 28.84 14.27 -2.83
C ALA A 133 30.15 13.44 -2.84
N ALA A 134 31.13 13.90 -3.63
CA ALA A 134 32.47 13.30 -3.62
C ALA A 134 33.17 13.50 -2.27
N SER A 135 34.13 12.61 -1.95
CA SER A 135 35.05 12.83 -0.85
C SER A 135 35.86 14.10 -1.11
N ARG A 136 36.04 14.94 -0.09
CA ARG A 136 37.07 15.98 -0.13
C ARG A 136 38.43 15.39 0.16
#